data_AF-A0A9J6GMD9-F1
#
_entry.id   AF-A0A9J6GMD9-F1
#
_cell.length_a   1.000
_cell.length_b   1.000
_cell.length_c   1.000
_cell.angle_alpha   90.00
_cell.angle_beta   90.00
_cell.angle_gamma   90.00
#
_symmetry.space_group_name_H-M   'P 1'
#
loop_
_entity.id
_entity.type
_entity.pdbx_description
1 polymer ?
#
loop_
_entity_poly.entity_id
_entity_poly.type
_entity_poly.pdbx_seq_one_letter_code
_entity_poly.pdbx_strand_id
1 'polypeptide(L)'
;MSRQHAVPATGTSSPASVSLTAHFESLAARTATLVQTATLTSANQPFQPSASPGPPVPFAFGSPSMTTFSLGASLRYSPVSPLAAIPVPVPVDKRKPQKPKPVPLPPPERYSACRNIRAHKQFLAMRNDVFCTMFFGSLPEGDKVLIRDLHPDGFYGFLKYLYTGTCKPDTFEEAMYTREAAEKYMAPEVVSACSTYIAEHISADKVCSLLDCLATSDLERVDKAALTVLKKDGLSVLNSKSFVDALESTVECVLKTVGWVPESCVVDGVFRWAEQRCHKSIDEGESGISLESVLRPFLPKLRFLALTAQEFVKGPAAWGVIEESEGYAILKNIVVRNSAPLPEWVCTEDRPRS
;
A
#
# COMPACT_ATOMS: atom_id res chain seq x y z
N MET A 1 -74.81 -4.22 6.31
CA MET A 1 -73.42 -3.80 6.64
C MET A 1 -72.54 -5.02 6.60
N SER A 2 -71.39 -5.11 5.94
CA SER A 2 -70.95 -4.71 4.60
C SER A 2 -69.87 -5.75 4.25
N ARG A 3 -69.83 -6.19 2.98
CA ARG A 3 -68.70 -6.92 2.39
C ARG A 3 -67.43 -6.06 2.46
N GLN A 4 -66.25 -6.69 2.49
CA GLN A 4 -65.22 -6.50 1.44
C GLN A 4 -63.99 -7.44 1.58
N HIS A 5 -63.48 -7.80 0.40
CA HIS A 5 -62.27 -8.55 0.07
C HIS A 5 -60.97 -7.73 0.24
N ALA A 6 -59.81 -8.40 0.42
CA ALA A 6 -58.50 -8.01 -0.13
C ALA A 6 -57.51 -9.20 0.00
N VAL A 7 -57.14 -9.92 -1.08
CA VAL A 7 -55.96 -9.79 -1.98
C VAL A 7 -54.63 -10.27 -1.36
N PRO A 8 -53.88 -11.21 -2.01
CA PRO A 8 -52.56 -11.66 -1.57
C PRO A 8 -51.45 -10.73 -2.09
N ALA A 9 -50.49 -10.38 -1.23
CA ALA A 9 -49.32 -9.60 -1.62
C ALA A 9 -48.17 -10.51 -2.08
N THR A 10 -47.77 -10.26 -3.31
CA THR A 10 -46.65 -10.78 -4.08
C THR A 10 -45.30 -10.61 -3.38
N GLY A 11 -44.39 -11.56 -3.65
CA GLY A 11 -43.00 -11.48 -3.27
C GLY A 11 -42.30 -10.25 -3.85
N THR A 12 -41.46 -9.65 -3.03
CA THR A 12 -40.44 -8.69 -3.46
C THR A 12 -39.09 -9.29 -3.10
N SER A 13 -38.34 -9.67 -4.13
CA SER A 13 -36.94 -10.03 -4.07
C SER A 13 -36.14 -8.96 -3.36
N SER A 14 -35.54 -9.32 -2.23
CA SER A 14 -34.56 -8.50 -1.53
C SER A 14 -33.37 -8.19 -2.46
N PRO A 15 -32.89 -6.94 -2.56
CA PRO A 15 -31.62 -6.68 -3.23
C PRO A 15 -30.52 -7.41 -2.46
N ALA A 16 -29.73 -8.22 -3.17
CA ALA A 16 -28.68 -9.03 -2.61
C ALA A 16 -27.64 -8.14 -1.91
N SER A 17 -27.66 -8.15 -0.58
CA SER A 17 -26.66 -7.46 0.23
C SER A 17 -25.41 -8.34 0.29
N VAL A 18 -24.33 -7.89 -0.33
CA VAL A 18 -23.01 -8.51 -0.29
C VAL A 18 -22.41 -8.37 1.11
N SER A 19 -22.01 -9.49 1.71
CA SER A 19 -21.29 -9.53 2.98
C SER A 19 -19.88 -10.05 2.71
N LEU A 20 -18.89 -9.16 2.62
CA LEU A 20 -17.48 -9.54 2.57
C LEU A 20 -17.16 -10.28 3.88
N THR A 21 -16.49 -11.43 3.86
CA THR A 21 -16.06 -12.16 5.07
C THR A 21 -14.85 -13.01 4.70
N ALA A 22 -13.79 -12.91 5.49
CA ALA A 22 -12.49 -13.51 5.20
C ALA A 22 -12.46 -15.01 5.51
N HIS A 23 -12.16 -15.83 4.50
CA HIS A 23 -11.39 -17.08 4.59
C HIS A 23 -10.94 -17.52 3.18
N PHE A 24 -9.88 -18.31 3.12
CA PHE A 24 -8.92 -18.43 2.02
C PHE A 24 -9.39 -19.23 0.79
N GLU A 25 -9.17 -18.66 -0.40
CA GLU A 25 -8.56 -19.35 -1.55
C GLU A 25 -7.93 -18.31 -2.49
N SER A 26 -6.80 -18.69 -3.10
CA SER A 26 -5.80 -17.83 -3.74
C SER A 26 -6.01 -17.73 -5.26
N LEU A 27 -5.96 -16.53 -5.85
CA LEU A 27 -5.51 -16.37 -7.24
C LEU A 27 -5.02 -14.94 -7.58
N ALA A 28 -3.85 -14.54 -7.06
CA ALA A 28 -3.09 -13.41 -7.57
C ALA A 28 -2.11 -13.88 -8.64
N ALA A 29 -2.59 -14.01 -9.88
CA ALA A 29 -1.74 -14.07 -11.06
C ALA A 29 -2.60 -13.75 -12.27
N ARG A 30 -2.59 -12.50 -12.77
CA ARG A 30 -2.78 -12.18 -14.22
C ARG A 30 -2.84 -10.72 -14.68
N THR A 31 -2.64 -9.69 -13.85
CA THR A 31 -2.77 -8.30 -14.34
C THR A 31 -1.47 -7.59 -14.74
N ALA A 32 -0.32 -8.27 -14.75
CA ALA A 32 0.98 -7.63 -15.05
C ALA A 32 1.51 -7.83 -16.49
N THR A 33 0.71 -8.27 -17.47
CA THR A 33 1.25 -8.57 -18.82
C THR A 33 0.40 -8.05 -19.99
N LEU A 34 -0.20 -6.86 -19.89
CA LEU A 34 -0.94 -6.30 -21.03
C LEU A 34 -0.89 -4.78 -21.22
N VAL A 35 0.10 -4.08 -20.64
CA VAL A 35 0.26 -2.62 -20.85
C VAL A 35 1.54 -2.28 -21.64
N GLN A 36 2.42 -3.23 -21.92
CA GLN A 36 3.72 -2.93 -22.56
C GLN A 36 3.78 -3.10 -24.09
N THR A 37 2.65 -3.29 -24.77
CA THR A 37 2.58 -3.34 -26.24
C THR A 37 1.56 -2.35 -26.79
N ALA A 38 1.74 -1.06 -26.51
CA ALA A 38 0.99 -0.01 -27.21
C ALA A 38 1.73 1.35 -27.31
N THR A 39 3.05 1.36 -27.16
CA THR A 39 3.85 2.58 -27.39
C THR A 39 5.05 2.24 -28.23
N LEU A 40 4.86 2.22 -29.55
CA LEU A 40 5.87 2.45 -30.58
C LEU A 40 5.14 2.34 -31.91
N THR A 41 4.67 3.47 -32.47
CA THR A 41 4.80 3.84 -33.89
C THR A 41 4.26 5.25 -34.09
N SER A 42 5.05 6.07 -34.78
CA SER A 42 4.72 7.35 -35.44
C SER A 42 4.98 8.63 -34.65
N ALA A 43 6.22 9.10 -34.77
CA ALA A 43 6.58 10.51 -34.75
C ALA A 43 6.78 10.98 -36.21
N ASN A 44 6.06 12.04 -36.62
CA ASN A 44 6.52 13.18 -37.45
C ASN A 44 5.36 13.81 -38.25
N GLN A 45 4.89 15.00 -37.86
CA GLN A 45 5.18 16.27 -38.56
C GLN A 45 4.42 17.47 -37.93
N PRO A 46 4.95 18.71 -38.02
CA PRO A 46 4.38 19.91 -37.36
C PRO A 46 3.61 20.86 -38.31
N PHE A 47 3.04 21.94 -37.73
CA PHE A 47 2.26 23.11 -38.26
C PHE A 47 0.74 23.00 -38.13
N GLN A 48 -0.08 24.03 -37.81
CA GLN A 48 -0.04 25.35 -37.13
C GLN A 48 -1.55 25.75 -36.96
N PRO A 49 -1.92 26.76 -36.14
CA PRO A 49 -3.27 26.93 -35.59
C PRO A 49 -4.17 27.88 -36.39
N SER A 50 -5.50 27.66 -36.42
CA SER A 50 -6.49 28.76 -36.56
C SER A 50 -7.94 28.35 -36.22
N ALA A 51 -8.61 29.30 -35.55
CA ALA A 51 -10.04 29.67 -35.60
C ALA A 51 -11.15 28.75 -35.02
N SER A 52 -11.64 29.13 -33.82
CA SER A 52 -13.06 29.14 -33.41
C SER A 52 -13.84 30.25 -34.16
N PRO A 53 -15.21 30.34 -34.20
CA PRO A 53 -16.16 29.95 -33.13
C PRO A 53 -17.59 29.48 -33.56
N GLY A 54 -18.40 29.04 -32.58
CA GLY A 54 -19.87 28.94 -32.71
C GLY A 54 -20.55 28.26 -31.50
N PRO A 55 -21.66 28.80 -30.94
CA PRO A 55 -22.21 28.42 -29.63
C PRO A 55 -23.12 27.18 -29.70
N PRO A 56 -23.39 26.49 -28.57
CA PRO A 56 -24.21 25.28 -28.55
C PRO A 56 -25.71 25.63 -28.51
N VAL A 57 -26.50 24.93 -29.31
CA VAL A 57 -27.98 24.91 -29.24
C VAL A 57 -28.45 23.55 -28.68
N PRO A 58 -29.61 23.50 -28.01
CA PRO A 58 -29.89 22.54 -26.93
C PRO A 58 -30.31 21.16 -27.41
N PHE A 59 -29.90 20.13 -26.65
CA PHE A 59 -30.38 18.76 -26.79
C PHE A 59 -31.83 18.63 -26.32
N ALA A 60 -32.72 18.26 -27.24
CA ALA A 60 -34.07 17.79 -26.94
C ALA A 60 -34.14 16.26 -27.12
N PHE A 61 -34.78 15.61 -26.15
CA PHE A 61 -35.07 14.18 -26.11
C PHE A 61 -35.88 13.72 -27.33
N GLY A 62 -35.47 12.60 -27.93
CA GLY A 62 -36.26 11.88 -28.91
C GLY A 62 -35.75 10.45 -29.07
N SER A 63 -36.48 9.49 -28.51
CA SER A 63 -36.44 8.09 -28.98
C SER A 63 -36.88 8.05 -30.45
N PRO A 64 -36.39 7.13 -31.29
CA PRO A 64 -37.16 5.89 -31.48
C PRO A 64 -36.37 4.62 -31.90
N SER A 65 -36.99 3.50 -31.54
CA SER A 65 -37.16 2.22 -32.26
C SER A 65 -36.37 1.91 -33.55
N MET A 66 -35.69 0.76 -33.50
CA MET A 66 -35.58 -0.33 -34.51
C MET A 66 -35.90 -0.01 -35.98
N THR A 67 -34.89 -0.14 -36.87
CA THR A 67 -34.89 -1.14 -37.95
C THR A 67 -33.52 -1.26 -38.65
N THR A 68 -33.15 -2.53 -38.89
CA THR A 68 -32.32 -3.16 -39.94
C THR A 68 -31.69 -2.31 -41.06
N PHE A 69 -30.44 -2.64 -41.42
CA PHE A 69 -29.98 -2.66 -42.82
C PHE A 69 -28.99 -3.80 -43.12
N SER A 70 -29.07 -4.29 -44.35
CA SER A 70 -28.40 -5.45 -44.95
C SER A 70 -27.21 -5.04 -45.82
N LEU A 71 -26.22 -5.94 -45.98
CA LEU A 71 -25.35 -6.11 -47.14
C LEU A 71 -24.92 -7.59 -47.11
N GLY A 72 -24.77 -8.39 -48.16
CA GLY A 72 -24.64 -8.23 -49.60
C GLY A 72 -23.93 -9.51 -50.09
N ALA A 73 -24.39 -10.10 -51.19
CA ALA A 73 -24.20 -11.49 -51.61
C ALA A 73 -22.78 -11.94 -52.02
N SER A 74 -22.51 -13.26 -51.97
CA SER A 74 -22.14 -14.05 -53.17
C SER A 74 -22.20 -15.57 -52.98
N LEU A 75 -22.65 -16.25 -54.02
CA LEU A 75 -23.00 -17.67 -54.15
C LEU A 75 -21.78 -18.59 -54.35
N ARG A 76 -21.88 -19.87 -53.92
CA ARG A 76 -21.89 -21.06 -54.82
C ARG A 76 -21.95 -22.42 -54.06
N TYR A 77 -22.99 -23.18 -54.40
CA TYR A 77 -23.13 -24.64 -54.60
C TYR A 77 -22.68 -25.69 -53.55
N SER A 78 -23.67 -26.50 -53.14
CA SER A 78 -23.62 -27.79 -52.41
C SER A 78 -23.17 -28.97 -53.29
N PRO A 79 -22.88 -30.17 -52.73
CA PRO A 79 -23.97 -31.16 -52.54
C PRO A 79 -23.89 -32.09 -51.28
N VAL A 80 -25.07 -32.34 -50.71
CA VAL A 80 -25.68 -33.56 -50.12
C VAL A 80 -24.80 -34.74 -49.58
N SER A 81 -24.92 -34.98 -48.24
CA SER A 81 -25.09 -36.24 -47.43
C SER A 81 -24.19 -37.49 -47.65
N PRO A 82 -23.93 -38.37 -46.63
CA PRO A 82 -24.89 -38.86 -45.62
C PRO A 82 -24.41 -39.11 -44.17
N LEU A 83 -25.40 -39.39 -43.31
CA LEU A 83 -25.30 -40.00 -41.97
C LEU A 83 -24.38 -41.23 -41.94
N ALA A 84 -23.47 -41.30 -40.96
CA ALA A 84 -23.32 -42.41 -40.00
C ALA A 84 -21.94 -42.35 -39.31
N ALA A 85 -21.92 -42.42 -37.98
CA ALA A 85 -21.07 -43.30 -37.15
C ALA A 85 -20.95 -42.73 -35.73
N ILE A 86 -21.50 -43.48 -34.78
CA ILE A 86 -21.32 -43.31 -33.33
C ILE A 86 -19.88 -43.73 -32.98
N PRO A 87 -19.08 -42.93 -32.24
CA PRO A 87 -17.84 -43.42 -31.65
C PRO A 87 -18.08 -44.05 -30.28
N VAL A 88 -17.50 -45.23 -30.14
CA VAL A 88 -17.42 -46.15 -28.99
C VAL A 88 -16.79 -45.49 -27.74
N PRO A 89 -17.10 -45.93 -26.50
CA PRO A 89 -16.53 -45.37 -25.28
C PRO A 89 -15.03 -45.70 -25.15
N VAL A 90 -14.21 -44.68 -24.87
CA VAL A 90 -12.79 -44.84 -24.52
C VAL A 90 -12.65 -45.28 -23.04
N PRO A 91 -11.73 -46.20 -22.68
CA PRO A 91 -11.57 -46.68 -21.32
C PRO A 91 -11.07 -45.60 -20.35
N VAL A 92 -11.65 -45.58 -19.14
CA VAL A 92 -11.27 -44.70 -18.03
C VAL A 92 -9.89 -45.10 -17.49
N ASP A 93 -8.89 -44.24 -17.68
CA ASP A 93 -7.57 -44.40 -17.09
C ASP A 93 -7.55 -43.90 -15.63
N LYS A 94 -7.10 -44.77 -14.72
CA LYS A 94 -7.07 -44.54 -13.27
C LYS A 94 -5.90 -43.63 -12.90
N ARG A 95 -6.12 -42.31 -12.79
CA ARG A 95 -5.09 -41.39 -12.25
C ARG A 95 -4.87 -41.64 -10.75
N LYS A 96 -3.61 -41.87 -10.39
CA LYS A 96 -3.10 -41.97 -9.01
C LYS A 96 -3.42 -40.70 -8.20
N PRO A 97 -3.69 -40.80 -6.88
CA PRO A 97 -3.93 -39.64 -6.03
C PRO A 97 -2.67 -38.76 -5.95
N GLN A 98 -2.76 -37.52 -6.42
CA GLN A 98 -1.71 -36.52 -6.23
C GLN A 98 -1.77 -36.01 -4.79
N LYS A 99 -0.64 -36.09 -4.07
CA LYS A 99 -0.48 -35.42 -2.76
C LYS A 99 -0.77 -33.93 -2.93
N PRO A 100 -1.55 -33.29 -2.03
CA PRO A 100 -1.83 -31.87 -2.12
C PRO A 100 -0.50 -31.10 -2.09
N LYS A 101 -0.31 -30.22 -3.07
CA LYS A 101 0.85 -29.32 -3.11
C LYS A 101 0.81 -28.45 -1.85
N PRO A 102 1.96 -28.19 -1.19
CA PRO A 102 2.02 -27.26 -0.08
C PRO A 102 1.46 -25.90 -0.53
N VAL A 103 0.44 -25.42 0.16
CA VAL A 103 -0.13 -24.09 -0.08
C VAL A 103 0.96 -23.07 0.30
N PRO A 104 1.34 -22.15 -0.61
CA PRO A 104 2.28 -21.09 -0.27
C PRO A 104 1.71 -20.26 0.87
N LEU A 105 2.50 -20.08 1.93
CA LEU A 105 2.12 -19.23 3.05
C LEU A 105 1.89 -17.79 2.54
N PRO A 106 0.80 -17.12 2.95
CA PRO A 106 0.53 -15.74 2.57
C PRO A 106 1.62 -14.80 3.11
N PRO A 107 1.87 -13.67 2.43
CA PRO A 107 2.69 -12.59 2.99
C PRO A 107 2.14 -12.14 4.35
N PRO A 108 3.00 -11.64 5.26
CA PRO A 108 2.59 -11.22 6.59
C PRO A 108 1.45 -10.19 6.53
N GLU A 109 0.43 -10.36 7.38
CA GLU A 109 -0.71 -9.44 7.48
C GLU A 109 -0.22 -8.07 8.00
N ARG A 110 -0.27 -7.04 7.14
CA ARG A 110 0.11 -5.66 7.53
C ARG A 110 -0.86 -5.05 8.55
N TYR A 111 -2.12 -5.52 8.56
CA TYR A 111 -3.18 -5.01 9.41
C TYR A 111 -3.93 -6.17 10.08
N SER A 112 -3.96 -6.20 11.41
CA SER A 112 -4.65 -7.24 12.20
C SER A 112 -6.17 -7.05 12.31
N ALA A 113 -6.73 -6.05 11.63
CA ALA A 113 -8.14 -5.66 11.75
C ALA A 113 -8.98 -6.19 10.57
N CYS A 114 -10.11 -6.85 10.85
CA CYS A 114 -11.07 -7.32 9.86
C CYS A 114 -12.41 -6.60 10.01
N ARG A 115 -13.02 -6.17 8.90
CA ARG A 115 -14.33 -5.51 8.88
C ARG A 115 -15.15 -5.96 7.67
N ASN A 116 -16.40 -6.34 7.92
CA ASN A 116 -17.34 -6.66 6.87
C ASN A 116 -18.10 -5.39 6.45
N ILE A 117 -17.98 -5.00 5.19
CA ILE A 117 -18.62 -3.80 4.64
C ILE A 117 -19.58 -4.22 3.53
N ARG A 118 -20.84 -3.77 3.62
CA ARG A 118 -21.85 -4.02 2.58
C ARG A 118 -21.89 -2.86 1.59
N ALA A 119 -21.94 -3.15 0.30
CA ALA A 119 -21.98 -2.16 -0.77
C ALA A 119 -22.73 -2.68 -2.01
N HIS A 120 -23.14 -1.77 -2.89
CA HIS A 120 -23.87 -2.06 -4.11
C HIS A 120 -22.90 -2.20 -5.30
N LYS A 121 -22.78 -3.41 -5.86
CA LYS A 121 -21.87 -3.72 -6.99
C LYS A 121 -22.01 -2.74 -8.16
N GLN A 122 -23.25 -2.51 -8.61
CA GLN A 122 -23.54 -1.61 -9.73
C GLN A 122 -23.05 -0.19 -9.47
N PHE A 123 -23.23 0.30 -8.25
CA PHE A 123 -22.83 1.66 -7.90
C PHE A 123 -21.31 1.81 -7.86
N LEU A 124 -20.59 0.81 -7.31
CA LEU A 124 -19.13 0.80 -7.31
C LEU A 124 -18.56 0.74 -8.72
N ALA A 125 -19.10 -0.14 -9.56
CA ALA A 125 -18.67 -0.27 -10.95
C ALA A 125 -18.94 0.99 -11.79
N MET A 126 -20.06 1.68 -11.55
CA MET A 126 -20.37 2.94 -12.22
C MET A 126 -19.40 4.07 -11.84
N ARG A 127 -18.84 4.04 -10.62
CA ARG A 127 -17.99 5.11 -10.08
C ARG A 127 -16.50 4.85 -10.22
N ASN A 128 -16.09 3.63 -10.56
CA ASN A 128 -14.68 3.25 -10.59
C ASN A 128 -14.44 2.05 -11.52
N ASP A 129 -13.52 2.21 -12.46
CA ASP A 129 -13.24 1.22 -13.51
C ASP A 129 -12.60 -0.07 -12.98
N VAL A 130 -11.84 0.02 -11.88
CA VAL A 130 -11.26 -1.17 -11.22
C VAL A 130 -12.39 -2.04 -10.66
N PHE A 131 -13.39 -1.45 -10.01
CA PHE A 131 -14.58 -2.18 -9.57
C PHE A 131 -15.45 -2.67 -10.73
N CYS A 132 -15.55 -1.91 -11.83
CA CYS A 132 -16.26 -2.35 -13.03
C CYS A 132 -15.63 -3.63 -13.58
N THR A 133 -14.32 -3.64 -13.73
CA THR A 133 -13.55 -4.80 -14.19
C THR A 133 -13.65 -5.96 -13.20
N MET A 134 -13.57 -5.68 -11.90
CA MET A 134 -13.66 -6.71 -10.84
C MET A 134 -15.02 -7.43 -10.84
N PHE A 135 -16.14 -6.72 -11.06
CA PHE A 135 -17.48 -7.30 -10.95
C PHE A 135 -18.13 -7.70 -12.27
N PHE A 136 -17.72 -7.10 -13.38
CA PHE A 136 -18.35 -7.27 -14.69
C PHE A 136 -17.35 -7.54 -15.82
N GLY A 137 -16.06 -7.76 -15.49
CA GLY A 137 -15.03 -8.17 -16.44
C GLY A 137 -15.16 -9.62 -16.90
N SER A 138 -14.12 -10.13 -17.56
CA SER A 138 -14.10 -11.48 -18.15
C SER A 138 -14.08 -12.61 -17.11
N LEU A 139 -13.61 -12.34 -15.89
CA LEU A 139 -13.62 -13.27 -14.76
C LEU A 139 -14.13 -12.51 -13.53
N PRO A 140 -15.46 -12.36 -13.38
CA PRO A 140 -16.04 -11.51 -12.35
C PRO A 140 -15.94 -12.17 -10.97
N GLU A 141 -15.66 -11.35 -9.98
CA GLU A 141 -15.68 -11.76 -8.57
C GLU A 141 -17.11 -12.01 -8.07
N GLY A 142 -17.21 -12.89 -7.08
CA GLY A 142 -18.47 -13.29 -6.46
C GLY A 142 -19.12 -12.19 -5.62
N ASP A 143 -20.15 -12.56 -4.85
CA ASP A 143 -20.82 -11.66 -3.90
C ASP A 143 -20.00 -11.39 -2.64
N LYS A 144 -18.78 -11.91 -2.54
CA LYS A 144 -17.86 -11.66 -1.44
C LYS A 144 -16.46 -11.46 -2.02
N VAL A 145 -15.89 -10.29 -1.80
CA VAL A 145 -14.52 -9.93 -2.19
C VAL A 145 -13.67 -9.79 -0.94
N LEU A 146 -12.47 -10.36 -0.97
CA LEU A 146 -11.52 -10.24 0.13
C LEU A 146 -10.44 -9.22 -0.22
N ILE A 147 -10.32 -8.19 0.60
CA ILE A 147 -9.27 -7.16 0.49
C ILE A 147 -8.32 -7.39 1.67
N ARG A 148 -7.04 -7.64 1.38
CA ARG A 148 -6.02 -8.07 2.37
C ARG A 148 -4.94 -7.04 2.64
N ASP A 149 -4.81 -6.09 1.73
CA ASP A 149 -3.69 -5.19 1.59
C ASP A 149 -4.09 -3.74 1.90
N LEU A 150 -5.30 -3.50 2.39
CA LEU A 150 -5.77 -2.18 2.78
C LEU A 150 -6.33 -2.20 4.20
N HIS A 151 -6.08 -1.13 4.94
CA HIS A 151 -6.69 -0.93 6.25
C HIS A 151 -8.21 -0.73 6.11
N PRO A 152 -9.04 -1.34 6.97
CA PRO A 152 -10.50 -1.26 6.87
C PRO A 152 -11.06 0.17 6.85
N ASP A 153 -10.51 1.05 7.68
CA ASP A 153 -10.98 2.44 7.75
C ASP A 153 -10.60 3.23 6.51
N GLY A 154 -9.43 2.94 5.92
CA GLY A 154 -9.01 3.54 4.66
C GLY A 154 -9.94 3.18 3.51
N PHE A 155 -10.24 1.88 3.39
CA PHE A 155 -11.18 1.40 2.38
C PHE A 155 -12.59 1.96 2.59
N TYR A 156 -13.04 2.06 3.84
CA TYR A 156 -14.34 2.64 4.16
C TYR A 156 -14.40 4.14 3.81
N GLY A 157 -13.34 4.91 4.08
CA GLY A 157 -13.23 6.30 3.66
C GLY A 157 -13.26 6.46 2.13
N PHE A 158 -12.58 5.58 1.40
CA PHE A 158 -12.64 5.54 -0.06
C PHE A 158 -14.05 5.20 -0.56
N LEU A 159 -14.73 4.26 0.09
CA LEU A 159 -16.11 3.90 -0.22
C LEU A 159 -17.06 5.10 -0.01
N LYS A 160 -16.91 5.84 1.09
CA LYS A 160 -17.67 7.07 1.37
C LYS A 160 -17.50 8.09 0.24
N TYR A 161 -16.29 8.24 -0.31
CA TYR A 161 -16.06 9.06 -1.49
C TYR A 161 -16.85 8.56 -2.71
N LEU A 162 -16.82 7.26 -3.03
CA LEU A 162 -17.55 6.74 -4.19
C LEU A 162 -19.05 7.06 -4.12
N TYR A 163 -19.65 6.97 -2.94
CA TYR A 163 -21.07 7.27 -2.72
C TYR A 163 -21.41 8.76 -2.72
N THR A 164 -20.55 9.59 -2.13
CA THR A 164 -20.86 11.00 -1.90
C THR A 164 -20.26 11.94 -2.93
N GLY A 165 -19.24 11.49 -3.68
CA GLY A 165 -18.39 12.33 -4.52
C GLY A 165 -17.49 13.27 -3.73
N THR A 166 -17.41 13.15 -2.40
CA THR A 166 -16.65 14.06 -1.54
C THR A 166 -15.65 13.32 -0.68
N CYS A 167 -14.40 13.80 -0.64
CA CYS A 167 -13.34 13.27 0.21
C CYS A 167 -13.05 14.27 1.33
N LYS A 168 -13.45 13.91 2.55
CA LYS A 168 -13.20 14.70 3.77
C LYS A 168 -12.82 13.71 4.88
N PRO A 169 -11.52 13.42 5.06
CA PRO A 169 -11.07 12.56 6.15
C PRO A 169 -11.25 13.29 7.49
N ASP A 170 -11.70 12.55 8.51
CA ASP A 170 -11.97 13.10 9.84
C ASP A 170 -10.70 13.05 10.72
N THR A 171 -9.79 12.11 10.44
CA THR A 171 -8.53 11.90 11.17
C THR A 171 -7.32 11.78 10.24
N PHE A 172 -6.11 11.91 10.80
CA PHE A 172 -4.87 11.78 10.04
C PHE A 172 -4.69 10.34 9.54
N GLU A 173 -4.94 9.35 10.40
CA GLU A 173 -4.85 7.93 10.09
C GLU A 173 -5.83 7.54 8.98
N GLU A 174 -7.10 7.99 9.07
CA GLU A 174 -8.08 7.79 7.99
C GLU A 174 -7.58 8.38 6.67
N ALA A 175 -7.03 9.61 6.68
CA ALA A 175 -6.46 10.22 5.47
C ALA A 175 -5.33 9.39 4.86
N MET A 176 -4.41 8.86 5.68
CA MET A 176 -3.32 8.00 5.20
C MET A 176 -3.85 6.73 4.55
N TYR A 177 -4.73 6.02 5.25
CA TYR A 177 -5.25 4.74 4.78
C TYR A 177 -6.19 4.89 3.58
N THR A 178 -6.99 5.96 3.55
CA THR A 178 -7.86 6.25 2.40
C THR A 178 -7.05 6.63 1.17
N ARG A 179 -5.91 7.31 1.35
CA ARG A 179 -4.98 7.58 0.26
C ARG A 179 -4.41 6.29 -0.35
N GLU A 180 -3.96 5.34 0.49
CA GLU A 180 -3.48 4.02 0.04
C GLU A 180 -4.56 3.27 -0.77
N ALA A 181 -5.81 3.28 -0.25
CA ALA A 181 -6.95 2.70 -0.98
C ALA A 181 -7.21 3.41 -2.31
N ALA A 182 -7.18 4.74 -2.33
CA ALA A 182 -7.41 5.52 -3.54
C ALA A 182 -6.33 5.28 -4.60
N GLU A 183 -5.07 5.12 -4.22
CA GLU A 183 -3.98 4.75 -5.14
C GLU A 183 -4.25 3.37 -5.76
N LYS A 184 -4.55 2.37 -4.92
CA LYS A 184 -4.83 1.01 -5.38
C LYS A 184 -6.01 0.96 -6.36
N TYR A 185 -7.05 1.74 -6.12
CA TYR A 185 -8.25 1.81 -6.97
C TYR A 185 -8.19 2.93 -8.00
N MET A 186 -7.01 3.51 -8.25
CA MET A 186 -6.74 4.47 -9.33
C MET A 186 -7.65 5.72 -9.30
N ALA A 187 -7.83 6.31 -8.11
CA ALA A 187 -8.65 7.50 -7.88
C ALA A 187 -7.77 8.73 -7.54
N PRO A 188 -7.09 9.34 -8.52
CA PRO A 188 -6.08 10.38 -8.28
C PRO A 188 -6.62 11.64 -7.58
N GLU A 189 -7.89 11.98 -7.79
CA GLU A 189 -8.55 13.11 -7.11
C GLU A 189 -8.58 12.91 -5.57
N VAL A 190 -8.87 11.69 -5.13
CA VAL A 190 -8.90 11.32 -3.71
C VAL A 190 -7.49 11.28 -3.13
N VAL A 191 -6.52 10.76 -3.91
CA VAL A 191 -5.09 10.78 -3.53
C VAL A 191 -4.62 12.21 -3.29
N SER A 192 -4.96 13.13 -4.18
CA SER A 192 -4.60 14.55 -4.06
C SER A 192 -5.26 15.21 -2.85
N ALA A 193 -6.55 14.96 -2.62
CA ALA A 193 -7.28 15.49 -1.48
C ALA A 193 -6.69 14.99 -0.14
N CYS A 194 -6.48 13.68 -0.01
CA CYS A 194 -5.90 13.08 1.20
C CYS A 194 -4.46 13.56 1.42
N SER A 195 -3.65 13.63 0.37
CA SER A 195 -2.28 14.16 0.47
C SER A 195 -2.26 15.61 0.96
N THR A 196 -3.31 16.40 0.68
CA THR A 196 -3.38 17.82 1.08
C THR A 196 -3.63 17.90 2.55
N TYR A 197 -4.65 17.18 3.00
CA TYR A 197 -4.95 17.04 4.40
C TYR A 197 -3.74 16.53 5.21
N ILE A 198 -3.07 15.47 4.74
CA ILE A 198 -1.87 14.92 5.40
C ILE A 198 -0.78 15.98 5.52
N ALA A 199 -0.45 16.69 4.44
CA ALA A 199 0.61 17.70 4.46
C ALA A 199 0.29 18.88 5.40
N GLU A 200 -0.98 19.22 5.59
CA GLU A 200 -1.43 20.28 6.51
C GLU A 200 -1.41 19.86 7.98
N HIS A 201 -1.56 18.56 8.27
CA HIS A 201 -1.74 18.02 9.63
C HIS A 201 -0.59 17.13 10.11
N ILE A 202 0.48 17.02 9.32
CA ILE A 202 1.69 16.26 9.67
C ILE A 202 2.47 16.93 10.81
N SER A 203 2.96 16.11 11.73
CA SER A 203 3.69 16.54 12.92
C SER A 203 4.76 15.51 13.29
N ALA A 204 5.68 15.87 14.18
CA ALA A 204 6.81 15.03 14.58
C ALA A 204 6.41 13.66 15.15
N ASP A 205 5.24 13.58 15.80
CA ASP A 205 4.68 12.35 16.34
C ASP A 205 3.97 11.46 15.31
N LYS A 206 3.72 11.95 14.10
CA LYS A 206 2.99 11.22 13.04
C LYS A 206 3.85 10.85 11.84
N VAL A 207 4.98 11.54 11.64
CA VAL A 207 5.81 11.40 10.44
C VAL A 207 6.34 9.98 10.25
N CYS A 208 6.75 9.28 11.32
CA CYS A 208 7.24 7.91 11.22
C CYS A 208 6.14 6.94 10.79
N SER A 209 4.94 7.03 11.39
CA SER A 209 3.80 6.19 11.00
C SER A 209 3.36 6.45 9.55
N LEU A 210 3.48 7.69 9.09
CA LEU A 210 3.26 8.03 7.69
C LEU A 210 4.32 7.38 6.79
N LEU A 211 5.61 7.48 7.11
CA LEU A 211 6.68 6.85 6.34
C LEU A 211 6.53 5.31 6.29
N ASP A 212 6.15 4.69 7.40
CA ASP A 212 5.84 3.25 7.44
C ASP A 212 4.67 2.90 6.51
N CYS A 213 3.65 3.77 6.43
CA CYS A 213 2.54 3.62 5.51
C CYS A 213 2.98 3.82 4.05
N LEU A 214 3.84 4.80 3.78
CA LEU A 214 4.32 5.20 2.45
C LEU A 214 5.43 4.33 1.87
N ALA A 215 6.10 3.49 2.67
CA ALA A 215 7.09 2.56 2.16
C ALA A 215 6.56 1.62 1.04
N THR A 216 5.25 1.64 0.78
CA THR A 216 4.56 0.95 -0.31
C THR A 216 4.07 1.86 -1.46
N SER A 217 4.28 3.17 -1.42
CA SER A 217 3.65 4.17 -2.31
C SER A 217 4.46 5.47 -2.49
N ASP A 218 4.94 5.72 -3.71
CA ASP A 218 5.73 6.90 -4.11
C ASP A 218 4.83 8.15 -4.28
N LEU A 219 5.14 9.26 -3.59
CA LEU A 219 4.37 10.50 -3.74
C LEU A 219 5.14 11.75 -3.27
N GLU A 220 5.73 12.40 -4.27
CA GLU A 220 6.59 13.59 -4.23
C GLU A 220 6.17 14.71 -3.26
N ARG A 221 4.86 14.95 -3.06
CA ARG A 221 4.39 16.05 -2.20
C ARG A 221 4.36 15.68 -0.72
N VAL A 222 3.96 14.46 -0.40
CA VAL A 222 3.94 13.99 1.00
C VAL A 222 5.38 13.84 1.50
N ASP A 223 6.26 13.37 0.62
CA ASP A 223 7.69 13.29 0.91
C ASP A 223 8.27 14.66 1.25
N LYS A 224 7.94 15.71 0.49
CA LYS A 224 8.45 17.05 0.81
C LYS A 224 8.01 17.54 2.20
N ALA A 225 6.74 17.34 2.57
CA ALA A 225 6.24 17.75 3.88
C ALA A 225 6.87 16.93 5.01
N ALA A 226 6.96 15.60 4.85
CA ALA A 226 7.60 14.70 5.80
C ALA A 226 9.09 15.04 6.00
N LEU A 227 9.83 15.23 4.90
CA LEU A 227 11.23 15.64 4.95
C LEU A 227 11.42 17.00 5.62
N THR A 228 10.48 17.93 5.45
CA THR A 228 10.52 19.24 6.12
C THR A 228 10.37 19.09 7.63
N VAL A 229 9.44 18.23 8.09
CA VAL A 229 9.28 17.92 9.53
C VAL A 229 10.54 17.24 10.08
N LEU A 230 11.11 16.26 9.37
CA LEU A 230 12.33 15.57 9.81
C LEU A 230 13.53 16.51 9.95
N LYS A 231 13.67 17.49 9.05
CA LYS A 231 14.76 18.48 9.11
C LYS A 231 14.57 19.55 10.17
N LYS A 232 13.33 19.96 10.42
CA LYS A 232 13.01 21.06 11.34
C LYS A 232 12.89 20.57 12.79
N ASP A 233 12.20 19.45 12.98
CA ASP A 233 11.77 18.94 14.28
C ASP A 233 12.38 17.54 14.57
N GLY A 234 13.55 17.23 13.99
CA GLY A 234 14.18 15.92 14.07
C GLY A 234 14.39 15.40 15.50
N LEU A 235 14.71 16.28 16.45
CA LEU A 235 14.82 15.91 17.87
C LEU A 235 13.48 15.46 18.46
N SER A 236 12.38 16.12 18.10
CA SER A 236 11.03 15.74 18.52
C SER A 236 10.61 14.41 17.91
N VAL A 237 11.02 14.15 16.66
CA VAL A 237 10.76 12.87 15.96
C VAL A 237 11.47 11.72 16.67
N LEU A 238 12.78 11.85 16.94
CA LEU A 238 13.57 10.82 17.62
C LEU A 238 13.03 10.47 19.02
N ASN A 239 12.42 11.44 19.69
CA ASN A 239 11.83 11.25 21.02
C ASN A 239 10.39 10.72 20.98
N SER A 240 9.75 10.73 19.82
CA SER A 240 8.35 10.36 19.67
C SER A 240 8.11 8.85 19.84
N LYS A 241 6.89 8.50 20.24
CA LYS A 241 6.42 7.10 20.25
C LYS A 241 6.43 6.47 18.84
N SER A 242 6.15 7.26 17.80
CA SER A 242 6.06 6.72 16.44
C SER A 242 7.42 6.34 15.88
N PHE A 243 8.50 6.97 16.32
CA PHE A 243 9.86 6.54 15.99
C PHE A 243 10.22 5.22 16.67
N VAL A 244 9.87 5.05 17.94
CA VAL A 244 10.10 3.83 18.71
C VAL A 244 9.33 2.63 18.13
N ASP A 245 8.15 2.88 17.56
CA ASP A 245 7.32 1.87 16.92
C ASP A 245 7.60 1.66 15.41
N ALA A 246 8.53 2.43 14.83
CA ALA A 246 8.76 2.47 13.39
C ALA A 246 9.37 1.19 12.81
N LEU A 247 9.17 0.97 11.50
CA LEU A 247 9.86 -0.07 10.74
C LEU A 247 11.35 0.24 10.58
N GLU A 248 12.15 -0.81 10.34
CA GLU A 248 13.60 -0.70 10.11
C GLU A 248 13.94 0.26 8.97
N SER A 249 13.23 0.16 7.84
CA SER A 249 13.38 1.05 6.69
C SER A 249 13.12 2.52 7.01
N THR A 250 12.15 2.79 7.89
CA THR A 250 11.82 4.15 8.33
C THR A 250 12.91 4.69 9.23
N VAL A 251 13.45 3.90 10.17
CA VAL A 251 14.60 4.32 10.98
C VAL A 251 15.79 4.64 10.10
N GLU A 252 16.08 3.82 9.08
CA GLU A 252 17.13 4.15 8.11
C GLU A 252 16.87 5.48 7.37
N CYS A 253 15.63 5.73 6.95
CA CYS A 253 15.24 6.97 6.28
C CYS A 253 15.44 8.19 7.19
N VAL A 254 15.00 8.08 8.44
CA VAL A 254 15.17 9.12 9.46
C VAL A 254 16.66 9.39 9.70
N LEU A 255 17.48 8.35 9.86
CA LEU A 255 18.93 8.49 10.04
C LEU A 255 19.65 9.08 8.82
N LYS A 256 19.12 8.97 7.60
CA LYS A 256 19.71 9.65 6.43
C LYS A 256 19.29 11.12 6.32
N THR A 257 18.17 11.48 6.93
CA THR A 257 17.50 12.77 6.70
C THR A 257 17.68 13.76 7.84
N VAL A 258 17.73 13.28 9.09
CA VAL A 258 17.83 14.14 10.28
C VAL A 258 19.17 14.86 10.28
N GLY A 259 19.10 16.20 10.25
CA GLY A 259 20.21 17.12 10.43
C GLY A 259 19.96 18.04 11.62
N TRP A 260 21.00 18.74 12.06
CA TRP A 260 20.98 19.69 13.19
C TRP A 260 20.56 19.08 14.54
N VAL A 261 20.86 17.81 14.80
CA VAL A 261 20.56 17.13 16.07
C VAL A 261 21.84 16.61 16.72
N PRO A 262 22.00 16.73 18.06
CA PRO A 262 23.11 16.12 18.78
C PRO A 262 23.15 14.60 18.56
N GLU A 263 24.34 14.07 18.26
CA GLU A 263 24.48 12.64 17.98
C GLU A 263 24.08 11.78 19.19
N SER A 264 24.22 12.28 20.42
CA SER A 264 23.76 11.58 21.62
C SER A 264 22.26 11.30 21.60
N CYS A 265 21.44 12.22 21.08
CA CYS A 265 20.00 12.00 20.93
C CYS A 265 19.68 10.97 19.83
N VAL A 266 20.47 10.93 18.76
CA VAL A 266 20.31 9.95 17.68
C VAL A 266 20.64 8.54 18.18
N VAL A 267 21.76 8.42 18.88
CA VAL A 267 22.25 7.16 19.47
C VAL A 267 21.26 6.63 20.51
N ASP A 268 20.77 7.49 21.42
CA ASP A 268 19.74 7.13 22.39
C ASP A 268 18.41 6.73 21.72
N GLY A 269 17.97 7.49 20.72
CA GLY A 269 16.75 7.18 19.97
C GLY A 269 16.80 5.80 19.30
N VAL A 270 17.90 5.50 18.58
CA VAL A 270 18.10 4.20 17.91
C VAL A 270 18.16 3.06 18.92
N PHE A 271 18.80 3.28 20.07
CA PHE A 271 18.82 2.29 21.14
C PHE A 271 17.41 1.98 21.67
N ARG A 272 16.63 3.01 21.99
CA ARG A 272 15.23 2.87 22.43
C ARG A 272 14.35 2.14 21.43
N TRP A 273 14.53 2.44 20.13
CA TRP A 273 13.85 1.72 19.05
C TRP A 273 14.25 0.24 19.03
N ALA A 274 15.55 -0.08 19.15
CA ALA A 274 16.03 -1.44 19.12
C ALA A 274 15.54 -2.26 20.33
N GLU A 275 15.52 -1.68 21.53
CA GLU A 275 14.94 -2.30 22.73
C GLU A 275 13.46 -2.65 22.51
N GLN A 276 12.67 -1.68 22.03
CA GLN A 276 11.26 -1.90 21.73
C GLN A 276 11.06 -3.00 20.69
N ARG A 277 11.90 -3.04 19.65
CA ARG A 277 11.82 -4.05 18.60
C ARG A 277 12.09 -5.45 19.12
N CYS A 278 13.01 -5.59 20.07
CA CYS A 278 13.28 -6.85 20.77
C CYS A 278 12.06 -7.26 21.61
N HIS A 279 11.48 -6.34 22.38
CA HIS A 279 10.26 -6.60 23.15
C HIS A 279 9.09 -7.08 22.30
N LYS A 280 8.80 -6.39 21.19
CA LYS A 280 7.73 -6.80 20.26
C LYS A 280 7.93 -8.20 19.68
N SER A 281 9.16 -8.55 19.33
CA SER A 281 9.45 -9.90 18.79
C SER A 281 9.14 -11.02 19.80
N ILE A 282 9.34 -10.76 21.10
CA ILE A 282 9.04 -11.70 22.18
C ILE A 282 7.52 -11.83 22.34
N ASP A 283 6.80 -10.70 22.32
CA ASP A 283 5.34 -10.67 22.48
C ASP A 283 4.62 -11.34 21.31
N GLU A 284 5.17 -11.25 20.09
CA GLU A 284 4.64 -11.89 18.87
C GLU A 284 5.00 -13.38 18.75
N GLY A 285 5.71 -13.94 19.74
CA GLY A 285 6.03 -15.37 19.80
C GLY A 285 7.15 -15.80 18.85
N GLU A 286 7.93 -14.84 18.31
CA GLU A 286 9.14 -15.13 17.57
C GLU A 286 10.28 -15.54 18.53
N SER A 287 11.23 -16.34 18.05
CA SER A 287 12.46 -16.63 18.80
C SER A 287 13.16 -15.31 19.10
N GLY A 288 13.08 -14.85 20.36
CA GLY A 288 13.47 -13.50 20.78
C GLY A 288 14.74 -13.00 20.08
N ILE A 289 14.59 -11.91 19.33
CA ILE A 289 15.68 -11.33 18.57
C ILE A 289 16.65 -10.66 19.55
N SER A 290 17.95 -10.94 19.44
CA SER A 290 18.97 -10.31 20.29
C SER A 290 19.16 -8.85 19.92
N LEU A 291 19.30 -7.98 20.94
CA LEU A 291 19.57 -6.55 20.77
C LEU A 291 20.78 -6.27 19.87
N GLU A 292 21.83 -7.08 19.99
CA GLU A 292 23.03 -6.98 19.15
C GLU A 292 22.68 -7.15 17.67
N SER A 293 21.85 -8.13 17.33
CA SER A 293 21.47 -8.42 15.94
C SER A 293 20.64 -7.30 15.31
N VAL A 294 19.81 -6.62 16.10
CA VAL A 294 19.00 -5.47 15.66
C VAL A 294 19.87 -4.23 15.47
N LEU A 295 20.83 -3.98 16.37
CA LEU A 295 21.66 -2.77 16.34
C LEU A 295 22.83 -2.85 15.36
N ARG A 296 23.41 -4.04 15.10
CA ARG A 296 24.60 -4.21 14.26
C ARG A 296 24.52 -3.52 12.89
N PRO A 297 23.39 -3.56 12.15
CA PRO A 297 23.25 -2.86 10.86
C PRO A 297 23.27 -1.33 10.96
N PHE A 298 22.99 -0.79 12.15
CA PHE A 298 22.90 0.65 12.41
C PHE A 298 24.18 1.24 13.00
N LEU A 299 25.01 0.43 13.67
CA LEU A 299 26.27 0.91 14.26
C LEU A 299 27.16 1.71 13.28
N PRO A 300 27.34 1.33 12.00
CA PRO A 300 28.14 2.10 11.06
C PRO A 300 27.56 3.46 10.68
N LYS A 301 26.27 3.67 10.94
CA LYS A 301 25.55 4.91 10.63
C LYS A 301 25.55 5.88 11.81
N LEU A 302 26.01 5.44 12.98
CA LEU A 302 26.13 6.24 14.21
C LEU A 302 27.53 6.84 14.32
N ARG A 303 27.61 8.13 14.61
CA ARG A 303 28.86 8.89 14.66
C ARG A 303 29.42 8.92 16.08
N PHE A 304 29.89 7.78 16.57
CA PHE A 304 30.41 7.68 17.95
C PHE A 304 31.53 8.68 18.26
N LEU A 305 32.33 9.08 17.26
CA LEU A 305 33.40 10.08 17.41
C LEU A 305 32.91 11.52 17.64
N ALA A 306 31.63 11.79 17.37
CA ALA A 306 30.96 13.06 17.64
C ALA A 306 30.36 13.13 19.05
N LEU A 307 30.38 12.02 19.82
CA LEU A 307 29.95 11.98 21.22
C LEU A 307 31.05 12.50 22.15
N THR A 308 30.65 12.97 23.33
CA THR A 308 31.58 13.16 24.43
C THR A 308 31.96 11.82 25.07
N ALA A 309 33.13 11.76 25.72
CA ALA A 309 33.57 10.56 26.44
C ALA A 309 32.55 10.11 27.49
N GLN A 310 31.87 11.05 28.17
CA GLN A 310 30.84 10.72 29.16
C GLN A 310 29.58 10.13 28.52
N GLU A 311 29.13 10.68 27.39
CA GLU A 311 27.98 10.13 26.66
C GLU A 311 28.27 8.73 26.12
N PHE A 312 29.48 8.51 25.60
CA PHE A 312 29.88 7.20 25.08
C PHE A 312 29.94 6.14 26.19
N VAL A 313 30.52 6.47 27.34
CA VAL A 313 30.64 5.52 28.47
C VAL A 313 29.29 5.20 29.09
N LYS A 314 28.39 6.19 29.20
CA LYS A 314 27.04 5.99 29.77
C LYS A 314 26.07 5.27 28.83
N GLY A 315 26.25 5.42 27.51
CA GLY A 315 25.39 4.82 26.51
C GLY A 315 26.08 3.65 25.80
N PRO A 316 26.62 3.85 24.59
CA PRO A 316 27.13 2.78 23.72
C PRO A 316 28.03 1.73 24.38
N ALA A 317 28.94 2.14 25.26
CA ALA A 317 29.86 1.21 25.92
C ALA A 317 29.18 0.32 26.97
N ALA A 318 28.03 0.74 27.52
CA ALA A 318 27.30 0.03 28.57
C ALA A 318 26.26 -0.95 28.02
N TRP A 319 25.95 -0.91 26.73
CA TRP A 319 24.90 -1.73 26.11
C TRP A 319 25.26 -3.21 25.95
N GLY A 320 26.54 -3.58 26.11
CA GLY A 320 27.02 -4.95 25.89
C GLY A 320 27.01 -5.40 24.42
N VAL A 321 26.83 -4.46 23.49
CA VAL A 321 26.80 -4.69 22.02
C VAL A 321 28.17 -4.47 21.37
N ILE A 322 29.00 -3.60 21.97
CA ILE A 322 30.34 -3.27 21.51
C ILE A 322 31.34 -4.04 22.37
N GLU A 323 32.33 -4.70 21.76
CA GLU A 323 33.37 -5.42 22.50
C GLU A 323 34.21 -4.43 23.33
N GLU A 324 34.69 -4.82 24.51
CA GLU A 324 35.50 -3.94 25.36
C GLU A 324 36.75 -3.39 24.63
N SER A 325 37.37 -4.20 23.78
CA SER A 325 38.53 -3.82 22.98
C SER A 325 38.19 -2.74 21.94
N GLU A 326 37.07 -2.89 21.25
CA GLU A 326 36.52 -1.93 20.29
C GLU A 326 36.09 -0.63 20.98
N GLY A 327 35.35 -0.75 22.09
CA GLY A 327 34.87 0.37 22.89
C GLY A 327 36.02 1.21 23.45
N TYR A 328 37.11 0.56 23.91
CA TYR A 328 38.31 1.25 24.34
C TYR A 328 38.99 2.03 23.20
N ALA A 329 39.10 1.42 22.02
CA ALA A 329 39.68 2.09 20.84
C ALA A 329 38.87 3.32 20.42
N ILE A 330 37.53 3.22 20.42
CA ILE A 330 36.63 4.34 20.12
C ILE A 330 36.77 5.45 21.16
N LEU A 331 36.71 5.11 22.45
CA LEU A 331 36.86 6.07 23.55
C LEU A 331 38.19 6.81 23.49
N LYS A 332 39.29 6.10 23.20
CA LYS A 332 40.61 6.70 23.03
C LYS A 332 40.62 7.73 21.90
N ASN A 333 39.93 7.45 20.79
CA ASN A 333 39.80 8.35 19.65
C ASN A 333 38.79 9.50 19.86
N ILE A 334 37.88 9.38 20.82
CA ILE A 334 37.04 10.50 21.29
C ILE A 334 37.88 11.50 22.09
N VAL A 335 38.76 11.02 22.98
CA VAL A 335 39.60 11.88 23.84
C VAL A 335 40.81 12.43 23.07
N VAL A 336 41.52 11.57 22.33
CA VAL A 336 42.71 11.92 21.54
C VAL A 336 42.55 11.35 20.13
N ARG A 337 42.36 12.23 19.14
CA ARG A 337 42.12 11.85 17.74
C ARG A 337 43.27 11.00 17.18
N ASN A 338 42.92 9.96 16.41
CA ASN A 338 43.83 9.04 15.71
C ASN A 338 44.85 8.33 16.63
N SER A 339 44.48 8.06 17.89
CA SER A 339 45.38 7.49 18.91
C SER A 339 45.39 5.96 18.97
N ALA A 340 44.41 5.31 18.33
CA ALA A 340 44.31 3.85 18.20
C ALA A 340 43.64 3.48 16.87
N PRO A 341 43.93 2.29 16.30
CA PRO A 341 43.20 1.79 15.15
C PRO A 341 41.72 1.61 15.50
N LEU A 342 40.84 2.18 14.67
CA LEU A 342 39.39 2.04 14.83
C LEU A 342 38.90 0.73 14.18
N PRO A 343 37.85 0.10 14.72
CA PRO A 343 37.17 -1.02 14.07
C PRO A 343 36.65 -0.63 12.67
N GLU A 344 36.63 -1.58 11.74
CA GLU A 344 36.28 -1.34 10.33
C GLU A 344 34.85 -0.80 10.13
N TRP A 345 33.95 -1.09 11.06
CA TRP A 345 32.55 -0.69 10.99
C TRP A 345 32.27 0.71 11.55
N VAL A 346 33.22 1.35 12.23
CA VAL A 346 32.98 2.64 12.91
C VAL A 346 32.90 3.77 11.88
N CYS A 347 31.88 4.61 12.02
CA CYS A 347 31.78 5.84 11.24
C CYS A 347 32.95 6.78 11.58
N THR A 348 33.71 7.16 10.55
CA THR A 348 34.88 8.06 10.70
C THR A 348 34.50 9.54 10.80
N GLU A 349 33.22 9.87 10.62
CA GLU A 349 32.72 11.23 10.78
C GLU A 349 32.72 11.63 12.26
N ASP A 350 33.42 12.72 12.57
CA ASP A 350 33.64 13.21 13.93
C ASP A 350 32.82 14.45 14.27
N ARG A 351 32.00 14.93 13.32
CA ARG A 351 31.14 16.11 13.47
C ARG A 351 29.69 15.70 13.74
N PRO A 352 28.98 16.48 14.58
CA PRO A 352 27.53 16.36 14.71
C PRO A 352 26.85 16.48 13.35
N ARG A 353 25.65 15.92 13.24
CA ARG A 353 24.82 16.07 12.04
C ARG A 353 24.47 17.54 11.87
N SER A 354 25.12 18.19 10.91
CA SER A 354 24.82 19.55 10.43
C SER A 354 23.77 19.46 9.34
#